data_AF-A0A2E6TGH0-F1
#
_entry.id   AF-A0A2E6TGH0-F1
#
_cell.length_a   1.000
_cell.length_b   1.000
_cell.length_c   1.000
_cell.angle_alpha   90.00
_cell.angle_beta   90.00
_cell.angle_gamma   90.00
#
_symmetry.space_group_name_H-M   'P 1'
#
loop_
_entity.id
_entity.type
_entity.pdbx_description
1 polymer ?
#
loop_
_entity_poly.entity_id
_entity_poly.type
_entity_poly.pdbx_seq_one_letter_code
_entity_poly.pdbx_strand_id
1 'polypeptide(L)'
;MRNSPMTLRTLSLLAFLLPLAGQANNWPQWRGPDASGHVEGTGFPTEWSETKNVVWKSKIPGRGHSSPVVEDNLVWMTTAYETPASEEDMKKRLQSNTGSQPLTLLATVSLRAVRIDPKTGKVLLNVEVFKKDKPQWVHKMNSYASCTPWLEDGKLYCHFGAMGNACLDAKTGKVLWRNDDKKLWVMHENGPGSSPILSGDHMILHLDGSDKQSIVALRKDNGKIAWQTKRSGKMNSNPQLQKAYSTPILVKINGKDCVASPAADWIYGYDPASGKELWKVPYGLLGFSNVARPVVGHGMIYVPTCFMKGEVLAIRYQGVPKPKVVWRLSRGGPKMPSPLLVGNELYLVNDAGIAMCLDAQTGEMHWRERINAQFSASPTYADGKIYLCDRKGATTVLKPGKSYKVLAHNQLDGGEHKASLTPYGKSFLVRTEEAIYRIGRK
;
A
#
# COMPACT_ATOMS: atom_id res chain seq x y z
N MET A 1 -85.87 -14.36 4.55
CA MET A 1 -84.78 -13.38 4.85
C MET A 1 -83.54 -13.83 4.08
N ARG A 2 -82.96 -12.93 3.27
CA ARG A 2 -81.91 -13.22 2.28
C ARG A 2 -80.56 -13.45 2.97
N ASN A 3 -79.90 -14.57 2.68
CA ASN A 3 -78.49 -14.80 3.02
C ASN A 3 -77.63 -14.46 1.80
N SER A 4 -76.75 -13.48 1.95
CA SER A 4 -75.72 -13.11 0.97
C SER A 4 -74.46 -13.98 1.17
N PRO A 5 -73.78 -14.45 0.11
CA PRO A 5 -72.51 -15.16 0.24
C PRO A 5 -71.34 -14.17 0.34
N MET A 6 -70.47 -14.42 1.32
CA MET A 6 -69.26 -13.65 1.60
C MET A 6 -68.16 -14.10 0.63
N THR A 7 -67.70 -13.21 -0.25
CA THR A 7 -66.60 -13.46 -1.19
C THR A 7 -65.25 -13.27 -0.48
N LEU A 8 -64.49 -14.35 -0.32
CA LEU A 8 -63.13 -14.35 0.21
C LEU A 8 -62.16 -13.86 -0.89
N ARG A 9 -61.62 -12.65 -0.76
CA ARG A 9 -60.56 -12.14 -1.64
C ARG A 9 -59.21 -12.63 -1.13
N THR A 10 -58.57 -13.55 -1.86
CA THR A 10 -57.18 -13.96 -1.66
C THR A 10 -56.25 -12.83 -2.12
N LEU A 11 -55.57 -12.16 -1.18
CA LEU A 11 -54.47 -11.24 -1.49
C LEU A 11 -53.21 -12.08 -1.80
N SER A 12 -52.81 -12.14 -3.06
CA SER A 12 -51.49 -12.65 -3.45
C SER A 12 -50.41 -11.64 -3.06
N LEU A 13 -49.62 -11.96 -2.04
CA LEU A 13 -48.44 -11.19 -1.66
C LEU A 13 -47.32 -11.49 -2.67
N LEU A 14 -47.05 -10.55 -3.60
CA LEU A 14 -45.85 -10.58 -4.43
C LEU A 14 -44.64 -10.23 -3.53
N ALA A 15 -43.87 -11.25 -3.14
CA ALA A 15 -42.59 -11.06 -2.47
C ALA A 15 -41.56 -10.52 -3.48
N PHE A 16 -41.28 -9.22 -3.43
CA PHE A 16 -40.12 -8.64 -4.12
C PHE A 16 -38.84 -9.16 -3.46
N LEU A 17 -38.21 -10.16 -4.09
CA LEU A 17 -36.83 -10.54 -3.81
C LEU A 17 -35.91 -9.39 -4.24
N LEU A 18 -35.58 -8.50 -3.31
CA LEU A 18 -34.47 -7.57 -3.47
C LEU A 18 -33.19 -8.40 -3.66
N PRO A 19 -32.44 -8.22 -4.76
CA PRO A 19 -31.16 -8.91 -4.89
C PRO A 19 -30.26 -8.40 -3.77
N LEU A 20 -29.80 -9.32 -2.91
CA LEU A 20 -28.68 -9.07 -2.02
C LEU A 20 -27.49 -8.70 -2.91
N ALA A 21 -27.29 -7.40 -3.12
CA ALA A 21 -26.04 -6.90 -3.63
C ALA A 21 -24.97 -7.36 -2.64
N GLY A 22 -24.13 -8.32 -3.06
CA GLY A 22 -23.02 -8.77 -2.24
C GLY A 22 -22.22 -7.54 -1.82
N GLN A 23 -22.14 -7.33 -0.51
CA GLN A 23 -21.43 -6.19 0.06
C GLN A 23 -19.98 -6.25 -0.44
N ALA A 24 -19.52 -5.18 -1.08
CA ALA A 24 -18.12 -5.09 -1.46
C ALA A 24 -17.28 -5.11 -0.16
N ASN A 25 -16.25 -5.95 -0.11
CA ASN A 25 -15.31 -5.91 1.00
C ASN A 25 -14.69 -4.51 1.06
N ASN A 26 -14.86 -3.81 2.18
CA ASN A 26 -14.19 -2.54 2.40
C ASN A 26 -12.67 -2.78 2.46
N TRP A 27 -11.94 -2.09 1.58
CA TRP A 27 -10.49 -2.15 1.44
C TRP A 27 -9.95 -0.72 1.37
N PRO A 28 -10.04 0.03 2.49
CA PRO A 28 -9.92 1.49 2.48
C PRO A 28 -8.50 1.99 2.22
N GLN A 29 -7.48 1.18 2.48
CA GLN A 29 -6.07 1.57 2.40
C GLN A 29 -5.21 0.48 1.75
N TRP A 30 -3.93 0.78 1.54
CA TRP A 30 -2.96 -0.21 1.08
C TRP A 30 -2.91 -1.42 2.04
N ARG A 31 -3.11 -2.62 1.47
CA ARG A 31 -3.18 -3.90 2.18
C ARG A 31 -4.38 -4.07 3.12
N GLY A 32 -5.45 -3.29 2.94
CA GLY A 32 -6.73 -3.54 3.57
C GLY A 32 -6.91 -2.88 4.93
N PRO A 33 -8.05 -3.13 5.60
CA PRO A 33 -8.50 -2.35 6.75
C PRO A 33 -7.50 -2.30 7.91
N ASP A 34 -6.78 -3.39 8.17
CA ASP A 34 -5.74 -3.51 9.20
C ASP A 34 -4.31 -3.48 8.62
N ALA A 35 -4.18 -3.23 7.32
CA ALA A 35 -2.95 -3.30 6.53
C ALA A 35 -2.19 -4.64 6.54
N SER A 36 -2.84 -5.73 6.97
CA SER A 36 -2.25 -7.06 7.06
C SER A 36 -2.11 -7.74 5.69
N GLY A 37 -2.87 -7.32 4.69
CA GLY A 37 -3.01 -8.03 3.40
C GLY A 37 -3.91 -9.26 3.47
N HIS A 38 -4.73 -9.41 4.53
CA HIS A 38 -5.73 -10.47 4.66
C HIS A 38 -7.06 -10.03 4.09
N VAL A 39 -7.58 -10.83 3.18
CA VAL A 39 -8.88 -10.65 2.56
C VAL A 39 -9.88 -11.57 3.25
N GLU A 40 -10.98 -10.99 3.72
CA GLU A 40 -12.10 -11.73 4.29
C GLU A 40 -12.97 -12.38 3.20
N GLY A 41 -13.58 -13.51 3.55
CA GLY A 41 -14.50 -14.25 2.70
C GLY A 41 -13.86 -15.35 1.85
N THR A 42 -14.71 -16.04 1.07
CA THR A 42 -14.33 -17.21 0.26
C THR A 42 -14.76 -17.07 -1.19
N GLY A 43 -14.30 -17.99 -2.04
CA GLY A 43 -14.71 -18.07 -3.44
C GLY A 43 -13.88 -17.21 -4.39
N PHE A 44 -12.75 -16.67 -3.90
CA PHE A 44 -11.76 -16.01 -4.74
C PHE A 44 -11.17 -17.00 -5.77
N PRO A 45 -10.83 -16.53 -6.99
CA PRO A 45 -10.27 -17.38 -8.02
C PRO A 45 -8.87 -17.88 -7.61
N THR A 46 -8.57 -19.13 -7.95
CA THR A 46 -7.22 -19.70 -7.80
C THR A 46 -6.47 -19.65 -9.12
N GLU A 47 -7.19 -19.83 -10.23
CA GLU A 47 -6.64 -19.84 -11.57
C GLU A 47 -7.25 -18.73 -12.42
N TRP A 48 -6.45 -18.09 -13.26
CA TRP A 48 -6.87 -17.12 -14.27
C TRP A 48 -5.81 -16.97 -15.36
N SER A 49 -6.25 -16.45 -16.50
CA SER A 49 -5.41 -16.03 -17.63
C SER A 49 -6.11 -14.87 -18.33
N GLU A 50 -5.57 -14.32 -19.41
CA GLU A 50 -6.28 -13.33 -20.23
C GLU A 50 -7.69 -13.76 -20.68
N THR A 51 -7.92 -15.07 -20.82
CA THR A 51 -9.19 -15.63 -21.30
C THR A 51 -10.00 -16.34 -20.22
N LYS A 52 -9.39 -16.65 -19.06
CA LYS A 52 -10.02 -17.40 -17.96
C LYS A 52 -10.18 -16.52 -16.72
N ASN A 53 -11.38 -16.49 -16.15
CA ASN A 53 -11.71 -15.76 -14.92
C ASN A 53 -11.37 -14.25 -14.94
N VAL A 54 -11.36 -13.64 -16.13
CA VAL A 54 -11.31 -12.19 -16.31
C VAL A 54 -12.73 -11.67 -16.58
N VAL A 55 -13.32 -10.99 -15.60
CA VAL A 55 -14.65 -10.37 -15.73
C VAL A 55 -14.57 -9.22 -16.73
N TRP A 56 -13.56 -8.36 -16.58
CA TRP A 56 -13.24 -7.28 -17.52
C TRP A 56 -11.77 -6.86 -17.38
N LYS A 57 -11.27 -6.18 -18.41
CA LYS A 57 -9.97 -5.51 -18.49
C LYS A 57 -10.20 -4.09 -19.01
N SER A 58 -9.52 -3.10 -18.46
CA SER A 58 -9.67 -1.69 -18.85
C SER A 58 -8.35 -0.93 -18.75
N LYS A 59 -8.10 -0.03 -19.70
CA LYS A 59 -6.91 0.82 -19.69
C LYS A 59 -6.98 1.84 -18.55
N ILE A 60 -5.87 2.07 -17.87
CA ILE A 60 -5.76 3.10 -16.83
C ILE A 60 -5.12 4.37 -17.44
N PRO A 61 -5.69 5.56 -17.20
CA PRO A 61 -5.07 6.81 -17.61
C PRO A 61 -3.86 7.19 -16.76
N GLY A 62 -2.75 7.55 -17.42
CA GLY A 62 -1.52 7.97 -16.76
C GLY A 62 -0.77 6.80 -16.12
N ARG A 63 0.33 7.11 -15.43
CA ARG A 63 1.24 6.14 -14.80
C ARG A 63 1.10 6.19 -13.28
N GLY A 64 1.32 5.09 -12.59
CA GLY A 64 1.33 5.05 -11.12
C GLY A 64 1.37 3.63 -10.58
N HIS A 65 1.63 3.50 -9.28
CA HIS A 65 1.83 2.19 -8.63
C HIS A 65 0.97 1.96 -7.40
N SER A 66 0.06 2.89 -7.08
CA SER A 66 -0.89 2.72 -5.98
C SER A 66 -1.81 1.51 -6.19
N SER A 67 -2.13 0.82 -5.10
CA SER A 67 -3.15 -0.22 -5.15
C SER A 67 -4.54 0.42 -5.22
N PRO A 68 -5.53 -0.20 -5.88
CA PRO A 68 -6.92 0.25 -5.76
C PRO A 68 -7.39 0.20 -4.30
N VAL A 69 -8.22 1.15 -3.90
CA VAL A 69 -8.94 1.13 -2.62
C VAL A 69 -10.45 1.07 -2.86
N VAL A 70 -11.17 0.45 -1.94
CA VAL A 70 -12.61 0.16 -2.05
C VAL A 70 -13.34 0.56 -0.77
N GLU A 71 -14.42 1.32 -0.89
CA GLU A 71 -15.39 1.57 0.18
C GLU A 71 -16.77 1.77 -0.48
N ASP A 72 -17.80 1.04 -0.06
CA ASP A 72 -19.18 1.21 -0.55
C ASP A 72 -19.32 1.26 -2.10
N ASN A 73 -18.60 0.37 -2.80
CA ASN A 73 -18.47 0.31 -4.27
C ASN A 73 -17.74 1.48 -4.94
N LEU A 74 -17.20 2.43 -4.19
CA LEU A 74 -16.28 3.44 -4.70
C LEU A 74 -14.91 2.82 -4.84
N VAL A 75 -14.39 2.76 -6.06
CA VAL A 75 -13.05 2.24 -6.35
C VAL A 75 -12.16 3.35 -6.87
N TRP A 76 -11.13 3.66 -6.09
CA TRP A 76 -10.21 4.77 -6.36
C TRP A 76 -8.76 4.32 -6.43
N MET A 77 -7.96 5.06 -7.19
CA MET A 77 -6.50 4.94 -7.23
C MET A 77 -5.87 6.28 -7.62
N THR A 78 -4.55 6.40 -7.46
CA THR A 78 -3.78 7.56 -7.91
C THR A 78 -2.98 7.26 -9.18
N THR A 79 -2.89 8.24 -10.07
CA THR A 79 -2.09 8.18 -11.30
C THR A 79 -1.42 9.54 -11.56
N ALA A 80 -0.53 9.60 -12.54
CA ALA A 80 0.17 10.81 -12.95
C ALA A 80 0.27 10.85 -14.48
N TYR A 81 -0.05 12.00 -15.07
CA TYR A 81 0.38 12.30 -16.43
C TYR A 81 1.75 12.99 -16.35
N GLU A 82 2.74 12.36 -16.97
CA GLU A 82 4.14 12.75 -16.89
C GLU A 82 4.58 13.34 -18.23
N THR A 83 5.15 14.56 -18.23
CA THR A 83 5.78 15.15 -19.41
C THR A 83 7.29 15.16 -19.20
N PRO A 84 8.08 14.36 -19.95
CA PRO A 84 9.54 14.32 -19.81
C PRO A 84 10.20 15.69 -19.93
N ALA A 85 11.27 15.91 -19.20
CA ALA A 85 12.13 17.08 -19.37
C ALA A 85 12.95 16.98 -20.68
N SER A 86 13.42 18.11 -21.22
CA SER A 86 14.39 18.09 -22.31
C SER A 86 15.74 17.55 -21.84
N GLU A 87 16.55 17.02 -22.76
CA GLU A 87 17.89 16.51 -22.41
C GLU A 87 18.79 17.58 -21.77
N GLU A 88 18.66 18.83 -22.22
CA GLU A 88 19.39 19.97 -21.67
C GLU A 88 18.97 20.25 -20.21
N ASP A 89 17.67 20.32 -19.95
CA ASP A 89 17.13 20.47 -18.60
C ASP A 89 17.56 19.31 -17.70
N MET A 90 17.57 18.08 -18.24
CA MET A 90 18.03 16.90 -17.51
C MET A 90 19.50 17.01 -17.10
N LYS A 91 20.39 17.34 -18.04
CA LYS A 91 21.82 17.53 -17.77
C LYS A 91 22.04 18.59 -16.72
N LYS A 92 21.38 19.75 -16.84
CA LYS A 92 21.50 20.86 -15.90
C LYS A 92 21.05 20.48 -14.48
N ARG A 93 19.88 19.85 -14.35
CA ARG A 93 19.30 19.51 -13.05
C ARG A 93 20.02 18.36 -12.34
N LEU A 94 20.68 17.48 -13.09
CA LEU A 94 21.42 16.34 -12.53
C LEU A 94 22.85 16.69 -12.09
N GLN A 95 23.35 17.91 -12.33
CA GLN A 95 24.68 18.33 -11.88
C GLN A 95 24.85 18.25 -10.36
N SER A 96 23.77 18.46 -9.59
CA SER A 96 23.78 18.39 -8.12
C SER A 96 23.42 17.01 -7.56
N ASN A 97 23.06 16.04 -8.42
CA ASN A 97 22.70 14.71 -7.98
C ASN A 97 23.97 13.91 -7.62
N THR A 98 24.04 13.44 -6.38
CA THR A 98 25.15 12.63 -5.88
C THR A 98 24.90 11.12 -5.96
N GLY A 99 23.72 10.69 -6.45
CA GLY A 99 23.34 9.29 -6.57
C GLY A 99 23.66 8.68 -7.94
N SER A 100 23.82 7.35 -7.99
CA SER A 100 24.12 6.60 -9.23
C SER A 100 22.91 5.88 -9.82
N GLN A 101 21.75 5.98 -9.18
CA GLN A 101 20.52 5.32 -9.60
C GLN A 101 19.98 5.86 -10.93
N PRO A 102 19.24 5.04 -11.71
CA PRO A 102 18.57 5.51 -12.91
C PRO A 102 17.40 6.44 -12.54
N LEU A 103 17.41 7.67 -13.07
CA LEU A 103 16.45 8.71 -12.75
C LEU A 103 15.53 9.07 -13.94
N THR A 104 14.33 9.55 -13.60
CA THR A 104 13.37 10.22 -14.46
C THR A 104 13.23 11.68 -14.02
N LEU A 105 13.25 12.60 -14.99
CA LEU A 105 13.02 14.02 -14.78
C LEU A 105 11.91 14.48 -15.70
N LEU A 106 11.00 15.26 -15.12
CA LEU A 106 9.83 15.76 -15.83
C LEU A 106 9.90 17.28 -15.97
N ALA A 107 9.42 17.78 -17.12
CA ALA A 107 9.11 19.18 -17.31
C ALA A 107 7.85 19.55 -16.51
N THR A 108 6.81 18.71 -16.58
CA THR A 108 5.59 18.85 -15.79
C THR A 108 5.04 17.50 -15.36
N VAL A 109 4.31 17.48 -14.25
CA VAL A 109 3.51 16.31 -13.83
C VAL A 109 2.13 16.78 -13.39
N SER A 110 1.10 16.06 -13.84
CA SER A 110 -0.27 16.23 -13.39
C SER A 110 -0.65 15.02 -12.52
N LEU A 111 -0.83 15.25 -11.23
CA LEU A 111 -1.16 14.25 -10.22
C LEU A 111 -2.67 14.07 -10.14
N ARG A 112 -3.13 12.84 -10.33
CA ARG A 112 -4.53 12.50 -10.56
C ARG A 112 -5.07 11.54 -9.51
N ALA A 113 -6.36 11.69 -9.22
CA ALA A 113 -7.17 10.67 -8.56
C ALA A 113 -8.19 10.13 -9.58
N VAL A 114 -8.22 8.82 -9.75
CA VAL A 114 -9.05 8.14 -10.75
C VAL A 114 -10.05 7.24 -10.06
N ARG A 115 -11.33 7.44 -10.37
CA ARG A 115 -12.41 6.53 -9.95
C ARG A 115 -12.85 5.69 -11.13
N ILE A 116 -13.06 4.41 -10.90
CA ILE A 116 -13.63 3.50 -11.89
C ILE A 116 -14.98 2.93 -11.43
N ASP A 117 -15.78 2.49 -12.39
CA ASP A 117 -16.91 1.61 -12.14
C ASP A 117 -16.38 0.18 -11.96
N PRO A 118 -16.49 -0.43 -10.77
CA PRO A 118 -15.98 -1.77 -10.55
C PRO A 118 -16.77 -2.88 -11.27
N LYS A 119 -17.97 -2.58 -11.79
CA LYS A 119 -18.75 -3.54 -12.58
C LYS A 119 -18.28 -3.61 -14.03
N THR A 120 -17.82 -2.50 -14.60
CA THR A 120 -17.50 -2.39 -16.03
C THR A 120 -16.04 -2.07 -16.32
N GLY A 121 -15.26 -1.61 -15.33
CA GLY A 121 -13.89 -1.13 -15.49
C GLY A 121 -13.76 0.28 -16.07
N LYS A 122 -14.88 0.92 -16.44
CA LYS A 122 -14.88 2.27 -17.04
C LYS A 122 -14.40 3.32 -16.05
N VAL A 123 -13.56 4.23 -16.52
CA VAL A 123 -13.21 5.43 -15.76
C VAL A 123 -14.44 6.33 -15.61
N LEU A 124 -14.83 6.59 -14.37
CA LEU A 124 -15.95 7.48 -14.03
C LEU A 124 -15.48 8.90 -13.75
N LEU A 125 -14.34 9.05 -13.07
CA LEU A 125 -13.74 10.35 -12.73
C LEU A 125 -12.23 10.28 -12.92
N ASN A 126 -11.64 11.38 -13.39
CA ASN A 126 -10.20 11.57 -13.52
C ASN A 126 -9.83 13.00 -13.11
N VAL A 127 -9.65 13.20 -11.81
CA VAL A 127 -9.55 14.53 -11.19
C VAL A 127 -8.09 14.99 -11.16
N GLU A 128 -7.80 16.18 -11.70
CA GLU A 128 -6.51 16.86 -11.44
C GLU A 128 -6.44 17.35 -10.01
N VAL A 129 -5.62 16.67 -9.20
CA VAL A 129 -5.40 17.07 -7.81
C VAL A 129 -4.35 18.16 -7.76
N PHE A 130 -3.20 17.95 -8.42
CA PHE A 130 -2.13 18.93 -8.51
C PHE A 130 -1.51 18.92 -9.90
N LYS A 131 -1.01 20.08 -10.33
CA LYS A 131 -0.08 20.20 -11.44
C LYS A 131 1.21 20.81 -10.90
N LYS A 132 2.36 20.21 -11.21
CA LYS A 132 3.67 20.68 -10.76
C LYS A 132 4.60 20.82 -11.94
N ASP A 133 5.28 21.95 -12.00
CA ASP A 133 6.34 22.21 -12.97
C ASP A 133 7.68 21.80 -12.36
N LYS A 134 8.54 21.21 -13.19
CA LYS A 134 9.89 20.75 -12.85
C LYS A 134 9.94 20.01 -11.50
N PRO A 135 9.08 19.01 -11.24
CA PRO A 135 9.09 18.27 -9.98
C PRO A 135 10.45 17.61 -9.75
N GLN A 136 10.85 17.39 -8.49
CA GLN A 136 12.13 16.71 -8.16
C GLN A 136 12.30 15.40 -8.93
N TRP A 137 13.52 14.98 -9.25
CA TRP A 137 13.74 13.69 -9.93
C TRP A 137 13.22 12.51 -9.10
N VAL A 138 12.92 11.40 -9.78
CA VAL A 138 12.51 10.14 -9.15
C VAL A 138 13.23 8.97 -9.79
N HIS A 139 13.29 7.84 -9.08
CA HIS A 139 13.86 6.60 -9.63
C HIS A 139 13.00 6.09 -10.81
N LYS A 140 13.60 5.55 -11.88
CA LYS A 140 12.84 5.06 -13.07
C LYS A 140 11.76 4.02 -12.72
N MET A 141 12.03 3.16 -11.74
CA MET A 141 11.05 2.18 -11.22
C MET A 141 9.92 2.79 -10.37
N ASN A 142 9.91 4.10 -10.11
CA ASN A 142 8.89 4.77 -9.32
C ASN A 142 8.08 5.77 -10.15
N SER A 143 6.97 6.23 -9.59
CA SER A 143 6.14 7.33 -10.12
C SER A 143 5.77 8.28 -8.97
N TYR A 144 5.40 9.51 -9.30
CA TYR A 144 4.90 10.48 -8.32
C TYR A 144 3.54 10.08 -7.71
N ALA A 145 2.85 9.12 -8.32
CA ALA A 145 1.57 8.57 -7.87
C ALA A 145 1.67 7.11 -7.38
N SER A 146 2.76 6.77 -6.67
CA SER A 146 2.95 5.43 -6.09
C SER A 146 2.25 5.23 -4.75
N CYS A 147 2.00 6.31 -4.01
CA CYS A 147 1.32 6.23 -2.72
C CYS A 147 -0.16 5.88 -2.92
N THR A 148 -0.62 4.84 -2.24
CA THR A 148 -2.02 4.41 -2.26
C THR A 148 -2.85 5.38 -1.44
N PRO A 149 -3.97 5.91 -1.95
CA PRO A 149 -4.82 6.80 -1.16
C PRO A 149 -5.54 6.04 -0.05
N TRP A 150 -6.25 6.75 0.81
CA TRP A 150 -7.12 6.17 1.84
C TRP A 150 -8.58 6.59 1.62
N LEU A 151 -9.53 5.65 1.67
CA LEU A 151 -10.97 5.92 1.71
C LEU A 151 -11.51 5.79 3.14
N GLU A 152 -12.23 6.79 3.60
CA GLU A 152 -12.91 6.76 4.89
C GLU A 152 -14.12 7.69 4.86
N ASP A 153 -15.29 7.16 5.22
CA ASP A 153 -16.54 7.92 5.37
C ASP A 153 -16.86 8.78 4.14
N GLY A 154 -16.73 8.19 2.95
CA GLY A 154 -17.01 8.85 1.67
C GLY A 154 -15.99 9.94 1.29
N LYS A 155 -14.82 9.98 1.93
CA LYS A 155 -13.71 10.89 1.60
C LYS A 155 -12.49 10.11 1.14
N LEU A 156 -11.79 10.65 0.14
CA LEU A 156 -10.56 10.11 -0.40
C LEU A 156 -9.37 10.99 -0.02
N TYR A 157 -8.45 10.46 0.77
CA TYR A 157 -7.24 11.12 1.22
C TYR A 157 -6.05 10.71 0.34
N CYS A 158 -5.49 11.67 -0.38
CA CYS A 158 -4.39 11.48 -1.33
C CYS A 158 -3.09 12.07 -0.79
N HIS A 159 -1.99 11.34 -0.94
CA HIS A 159 -0.63 11.79 -0.64
C HIS A 159 0.25 11.61 -1.88
N PHE A 160 1.01 12.64 -2.25
CA PHE A 160 1.95 12.61 -3.37
C PHE A 160 3.37 13.01 -2.93
N GLY A 161 3.74 12.68 -1.68
CA GLY A 161 5.00 13.10 -1.09
C GLY A 161 5.10 14.60 -0.91
N ALA A 162 6.28 15.14 -1.25
CA ALA A 162 6.55 16.57 -1.19
C ALA A 162 5.75 17.39 -2.23
N MET A 163 5.07 16.73 -3.17
CA MET A 163 4.25 17.42 -4.18
C MET A 163 2.89 17.86 -3.65
N GLY A 164 2.43 17.31 -2.54
CA GLY A 164 1.22 17.76 -1.85
C GLY A 164 0.29 16.63 -1.39
N ASN A 165 -0.73 17.06 -0.67
CA ASN A 165 -1.74 16.24 -0.01
C ASN A 165 -3.12 16.79 -0.32
N ALA A 166 -4.14 15.94 -0.42
CA ALA A 166 -5.50 16.42 -0.65
C ALA A 166 -6.53 15.50 -0.02
N CYS A 167 -7.73 16.03 0.21
CA CYS A 167 -8.92 15.26 0.45
C CYS A 167 -9.97 15.60 -0.60
N LEU A 168 -10.62 14.57 -1.14
CA LEU A 168 -11.70 14.68 -2.11
C LEU A 168 -12.95 14.04 -1.53
N ASP A 169 -14.11 14.57 -1.92
CA ASP A 169 -15.37 13.85 -1.79
C ASP A 169 -15.34 12.65 -2.75
N ALA A 170 -15.45 11.43 -2.22
CA ALA A 170 -15.23 10.20 -2.99
C ALA A 170 -16.37 9.90 -3.97
N LYS A 171 -17.54 10.53 -3.80
CA LYS A 171 -18.70 10.36 -4.70
C LYS A 171 -18.69 11.36 -5.86
N THR A 172 -18.21 12.57 -5.65
CA THR A 172 -18.24 13.64 -6.67
C THR A 172 -16.87 13.91 -7.28
N GLY A 173 -15.79 13.52 -6.59
CA GLY A 173 -14.42 13.91 -6.95
C GLY A 173 -14.09 15.36 -6.64
N LYS A 174 -15.00 16.11 -5.97
CA LYS A 174 -14.74 17.50 -5.57
C LYS A 174 -13.60 17.51 -4.57
N VAL A 175 -12.58 18.33 -4.83
CA VAL A 175 -11.49 18.55 -3.87
C VAL A 175 -12.02 19.38 -2.70
N LEU A 176 -11.97 18.82 -1.50
CA LEU A 176 -12.42 19.43 -0.25
C LEU A 176 -11.32 20.32 0.34
N TRP A 177 -10.07 19.85 0.30
CA TRP A 177 -8.90 20.64 0.66
C TRP A 177 -7.64 20.15 -0.05
N ARG A 178 -6.65 21.04 -0.15
CA ARG A 178 -5.27 20.75 -0.60
C ARG A 178 -4.30 21.30 0.43
N ASN A 179 -3.18 20.59 0.60
CA ASN A 179 -2.02 21.07 1.35
C ASN A 179 -0.76 20.86 0.49
N ASP A 180 -0.11 21.95 0.12
CA ASP A 180 1.20 22.00 -0.51
C ASP A 180 2.19 22.87 0.29
N ASP A 181 2.06 22.82 1.62
CA ASP A 181 2.90 23.60 2.54
C ASP A 181 4.39 23.21 2.38
N LYS A 182 5.24 24.22 2.17
CA LYS A 182 6.69 24.06 1.99
C LYS A 182 7.38 23.45 3.22
N LYS A 183 6.75 23.47 4.40
CA LYS A 183 7.23 22.76 5.61
C LYS A 183 7.27 21.24 5.44
N LEU A 184 6.49 20.71 4.50
CA LEU A 184 6.44 19.27 4.18
C LEU A 184 7.39 18.89 3.04
N TRP A 185 8.15 19.85 2.51
CA TRP A 185 9.12 19.58 1.46
C TRP A 185 10.29 18.73 1.98
N VAL A 186 10.54 17.63 1.28
CA VAL A 186 11.74 16.78 1.40
C VAL A 186 12.24 16.36 0.02
N MET A 187 13.53 16.11 -0.09
CA MET A 187 14.17 15.52 -1.25
C MET A 187 14.04 13.99 -1.18
N HIS A 188 13.03 13.45 -1.84
CA HIS A 188 12.74 12.02 -1.88
C HIS A 188 13.81 11.21 -2.59
N GLU A 189 14.56 11.77 -3.55
CA GLU A 189 15.50 11.09 -4.46
C GLU A 189 14.86 10.00 -5.33
N ASN A 190 14.37 8.92 -4.71
CA ASN A 190 13.75 7.81 -5.41
C ASN A 190 12.26 8.06 -5.70
N GLY A 191 11.71 9.17 -5.21
CA GLY A 191 10.30 9.53 -5.31
C GLY A 191 9.48 9.07 -4.10
N PRO A 192 8.23 9.56 -3.98
CA PRO A 192 7.37 9.21 -2.85
C PRO A 192 6.98 7.73 -2.88
N GLY A 193 6.88 7.12 -1.70
CA GLY A 193 6.53 5.70 -1.57
C GLY A 193 5.74 5.33 -0.31
N SER A 194 5.62 6.22 0.67
CA SER A 194 4.83 5.97 1.88
C SER A 194 3.39 6.42 1.66
N SER A 195 2.44 5.49 1.73
CA SER A 195 1.01 5.82 1.75
C SER A 195 0.64 6.54 3.06
N PRO A 196 -0.44 7.34 3.09
CA PRO A 196 -0.94 7.92 4.33
C PRO A 196 -1.58 6.84 5.20
N ILE A 197 -1.60 7.07 6.52
CA ILE A 197 -2.47 6.33 7.44
C ILE A 197 -3.41 7.29 8.16
N LEU A 198 -4.62 6.85 8.51
CA LEU A 198 -5.57 7.65 9.29
C LEU A 198 -5.64 7.16 10.74
N SER A 199 -5.73 8.09 11.68
CA SER A 199 -5.92 7.80 13.11
C SER A 199 -6.61 8.97 13.80
N GLY A 200 -7.79 8.72 14.40
CA GLY A 200 -8.60 9.80 14.97
C GLY A 200 -8.84 10.90 13.94
N ASP A 201 -8.54 12.15 14.28
CA ASP A 201 -8.70 13.31 13.39
C ASP A 201 -7.52 13.54 12.43
N HIS A 202 -6.53 12.64 12.41
CA HIS A 202 -5.27 12.85 11.70
C HIS A 202 -5.08 11.95 10.48
N MET A 203 -4.55 12.55 9.41
CA MET A 203 -3.86 11.89 8.31
C MET A 203 -2.36 11.97 8.57
N ILE A 204 -1.73 10.84 8.85
CA ILE A 204 -0.33 10.74 9.27
C ILE A 204 0.54 10.29 8.10
N LEU A 205 1.66 10.98 7.93
CA LEU A 205 2.58 10.88 6.81
C LEU A 205 4.00 10.65 7.29
N HIS A 206 4.72 9.82 6.54
CA HIS A 206 6.14 9.61 6.68
C HIS A 206 6.88 10.45 5.63
N LEU A 207 7.81 11.32 6.06
CA LEU A 207 8.59 12.20 5.18
C LEU A 207 10.07 12.15 5.55
N ASP A 208 10.75 11.07 5.13
CA ASP A 208 12.18 10.87 5.32
C ASP A 208 12.94 10.94 3.98
N GLY A 209 13.29 12.17 3.58
CA GLY A 209 14.12 12.45 2.40
C GLY A 209 15.62 12.42 2.71
N SER A 210 16.46 12.74 1.72
CA SER A 210 17.92 12.85 1.91
C SER A 210 18.31 14.10 2.70
N ASP A 211 17.46 15.12 2.72
CA ASP A 211 17.68 16.41 3.34
C ASP A 211 17.03 16.55 4.73
N LYS A 212 15.85 15.98 4.92
CA LYS A 212 15.03 16.10 6.14
C LYS A 212 14.27 14.82 6.43
N GLN A 213 14.11 14.50 7.71
CA GLN A 213 13.36 13.33 8.18
C GLN A 213 12.37 13.70 9.28
N SER A 214 11.10 13.36 9.06
CA SER A 214 10.02 13.63 10.01
C SER A 214 8.80 12.72 9.81
N ILE A 215 8.02 12.59 10.87
CA ILE A 215 6.63 12.12 10.80
C ILE A 215 5.71 13.32 11.00
N VAL A 216 4.60 13.36 10.26
CA VAL A 216 3.69 14.52 10.22
C VAL A 216 2.25 14.06 10.36
N ALA A 217 1.41 14.81 11.05
CA ALA A 217 -0.04 14.71 10.93
C ALA A 217 -0.63 15.96 10.28
N LEU A 218 -1.56 15.75 9.36
CA LEU A 218 -2.49 16.75 8.88
C LEU A 218 -3.86 16.48 9.50
N ARG A 219 -4.63 17.53 9.81
CA ARG A 219 -6.03 17.34 10.19
C ARG A 219 -6.85 16.86 9.00
N LYS A 220 -7.68 15.83 9.20
CA LYS A 220 -8.52 15.24 8.14
C LYS A 220 -9.57 16.21 7.59
N ASP A 221 -10.01 17.18 8.38
CA ASP A 221 -11.09 18.10 8.03
C ASP A 221 -10.64 19.25 7.11
N ASN A 222 -9.38 19.71 7.25
CA ASN A 222 -8.90 20.90 6.55
C ASN A 222 -7.48 20.81 5.98
N GLY A 223 -6.78 19.70 6.21
CA GLY A 223 -5.43 19.47 5.68
C GLY A 223 -4.32 20.30 6.33
N LYS A 224 -4.59 21.10 7.36
CA LYS A 224 -3.54 21.86 8.08
C LYS A 224 -2.67 20.93 8.89
N ILE A 225 -1.38 21.28 9.02
CA ILE A 225 -0.43 20.54 9.86
C ILE A 225 -0.92 20.62 11.31
N ALA A 226 -1.21 19.46 11.92
CA ALA A 226 -1.53 19.34 13.34
C ALA A 226 -0.25 19.25 14.17
N TRP A 227 0.69 18.41 13.73
CA TRP A 227 2.01 18.27 14.34
C TRP A 227 3.02 17.74 13.31
N GLN A 228 4.31 17.99 13.58
CA GLN A 228 5.43 17.49 12.81
C GLN A 228 6.60 17.21 13.75
N THR A 229 7.04 15.95 13.79
CA THR A 229 8.09 15.48 14.71
C THR A 229 9.32 15.05 13.92
N LYS A 230 10.45 15.71 14.18
CA LYS A 230 11.75 15.35 13.60
C LYS A 230 12.20 13.99 14.14
N ARG A 231 12.84 13.16 13.30
CA ARG A 231 13.48 11.92 13.75
C ARG A 231 14.61 12.23 14.74
N SER A 232 14.57 11.60 15.91
CA SER A 232 15.54 11.86 16.99
C SER A 232 16.78 10.94 16.97
N GLY A 233 16.78 9.91 16.12
CA GLY A 233 17.91 8.99 15.96
C GLY A 233 19.08 9.64 15.23
N LYS A 234 20.29 9.19 15.56
CA LYS A 234 21.50 9.64 14.86
C LYS A 234 21.44 9.15 13.41
N MET A 235 21.46 10.09 12.48
CA MET A 235 21.46 9.80 11.05
C MET A 235 22.87 9.60 10.52
N ASN A 236 22.99 8.85 9.43
CA ASN A 236 24.24 8.67 8.70
C ASN A 236 24.73 10.01 8.12
N SER A 237 26.04 10.24 8.03
CA SER A 237 26.60 11.46 7.44
C SER A 237 26.35 11.56 5.94
N ASN A 238 26.17 10.43 5.24
CA ASN A 238 25.77 10.42 3.83
C ASN A 238 24.25 10.63 3.69
N PRO A 239 23.78 11.74 3.08
CA PRO A 239 22.36 12.03 2.86
C PRO A 239 21.58 10.90 2.17
N GLN A 240 22.22 10.17 1.27
CA GLN A 240 21.58 9.07 0.54
C GLN A 240 21.19 7.90 1.45
N LEU A 241 21.84 7.77 2.62
CA LEU A 241 21.59 6.74 3.61
C LEU A 241 20.58 7.16 4.69
N GLN A 242 19.98 8.35 4.59
CA GLN A 242 19.02 8.87 5.58
C GLN A 242 17.55 8.66 5.18
N LYS A 243 17.31 8.26 3.94
CA LYS A 243 15.97 8.19 3.32
C LYS A 243 15.17 6.99 3.83
N ALA A 244 13.85 7.10 3.88
CA ALA A 244 12.94 5.98 4.03
C ALA A 244 11.58 6.29 3.41
N TYR A 245 10.85 5.24 3.02
CA TYR A 245 9.57 5.31 2.30
C TYR A 245 8.53 4.36 2.86
N SER A 246 8.79 3.74 4.02
CA SER A 246 7.95 2.68 4.58
C SER A 246 6.69 3.29 5.14
N THR A 247 5.54 2.80 4.67
CA THR A 247 4.24 3.20 5.22
C THR A 247 4.15 2.76 6.68
N PRO A 248 3.91 3.67 7.65
CA PRO A 248 3.79 3.30 9.05
C PRO A 248 2.62 2.36 9.33
N ILE A 249 2.61 1.71 10.49
CA ILE A 249 1.49 0.87 10.95
C ILE A 249 0.98 1.34 12.31
N LEU A 250 -0.34 1.32 12.49
CA LEU A 250 -0.96 1.49 13.80
C LEU A 250 -0.91 0.17 14.57
N VAL A 251 -0.44 0.24 15.81
CA VAL A 251 -0.39 -0.89 16.73
C VAL A 251 -0.86 -0.44 18.10
N LYS A 252 -1.60 -1.29 18.81
CA LYS A 252 -1.93 -1.05 20.22
C LYS A 252 -0.80 -1.56 21.11
N ILE A 253 -0.17 -0.68 21.85
CA ILE A 253 0.86 -1.01 22.85
C ILE A 253 0.31 -0.63 24.22
N ASN A 254 0.15 -1.62 25.10
CA ASN A 254 -0.43 -1.44 26.44
C ASN A 254 -1.79 -0.72 26.40
N GLY A 255 -2.65 -1.11 25.45
CA GLY A 255 -4.00 -0.55 25.27
C GLY A 255 -4.06 0.82 24.57
N LYS A 256 -2.92 1.46 24.27
CA LYS A 256 -2.86 2.76 23.61
C LYS A 256 -2.44 2.63 22.15
N ASP A 257 -3.03 3.45 21.29
CA ASP A 257 -2.63 3.51 19.88
C ASP A 257 -1.23 4.10 19.75
N CYS A 258 -0.43 3.48 18.90
CA CYS A 258 0.94 3.88 18.61
C CYS A 258 1.19 3.73 17.12
N VAL A 259 1.76 4.76 16.50
CA VAL A 259 2.25 4.70 15.13
C VAL A 259 3.67 4.13 15.15
N ALA A 260 3.85 2.91 14.66
CA ALA A 260 5.16 2.33 14.42
C ALA A 260 5.64 2.70 13.02
N SER A 261 6.69 3.50 12.95
CA SER A 261 7.24 4.07 11.71
C SER A 261 8.70 3.64 11.53
N PRO A 262 8.99 2.65 10.68
CA PRO A 262 10.36 2.35 10.25
C PRO A 262 10.95 3.55 9.50
N ALA A 263 12.20 3.87 9.76
CA ALA A 263 12.98 4.94 9.14
C ALA A 263 14.40 4.41 8.80
N ALA A 264 15.29 5.27 8.32
CA ALA A 264 16.70 4.90 8.24
C ALA A 264 17.27 4.59 9.64
N ASP A 265 17.96 3.47 9.80
CA ASP A 265 18.65 2.89 10.96
C ASP A 265 17.80 2.66 12.23
N TRP A 266 16.53 3.06 12.20
CA TRP A 266 15.68 3.17 13.36
C TRP A 266 14.24 2.81 13.03
N ILE A 267 13.53 2.23 13.99
CA ILE A 267 12.07 2.29 14.03
C ILE A 267 11.63 3.12 15.24
N TYR A 268 10.59 3.91 15.05
CA TYR A 268 10.04 4.79 16.07
C TYR A 268 8.59 4.43 16.37
N GLY A 269 8.17 4.67 17.61
CA GLY A 269 6.79 4.69 18.04
C GLY A 269 6.35 6.09 18.40
N TYR A 270 5.22 6.54 17.87
CA TYR A 270 4.65 7.85 18.19
C TYR A 270 3.23 7.73 18.71
N ASP A 271 2.87 8.65 19.59
CA ASP A 271 1.48 8.91 19.91
C ASP A 271 0.78 9.56 18.68
N PRO A 272 -0.27 8.95 18.11
CA PRO A 272 -0.91 9.47 16.90
C PRO A 272 -1.64 10.81 17.09
N ALA A 273 -2.01 11.15 18.33
CA ALA A 273 -2.73 12.39 18.61
C ALA A 273 -1.77 13.60 18.64
N SER A 274 -0.61 13.45 19.27
CA SER A 274 0.32 14.55 19.54
C SER A 274 1.60 14.52 18.71
N GLY A 275 1.93 13.39 18.08
CA GLY A 275 3.22 13.19 17.41
C GLY A 275 4.38 12.98 18.38
N LYS A 276 4.11 12.85 19.69
CA LYS A 276 5.14 12.62 20.71
C LYS A 276 5.82 11.28 20.48
N GLU A 277 7.15 11.28 20.41
CA GLU A 277 7.94 10.05 20.38
C GLU A 277 7.77 9.30 21.71
N LEU A 278 7.32 8.06 21.65
CA LEU A 278 7.11 7.16 22.79
C LEU A 278 8.32 6.25 23.00
N TRP A 279 8.89 5.76 21.90
CA TRP A 279 10.05 4.89 21.91
C TRP A 279 10.76 4.92 20.55
N LYS A 280 12.00 4.47 20.53
CA LYS A 280 12.75 4.15 19.32
C LYS A 280 13.66 2.94 19.56
N VAL A 281 13.90 2.18 18.51
CA VAL A 281 14.77 1.00 18.50
C VAL A 281 15.73 1.11 17.31
N PRO A 282 17.06 1.04 17.52
CA PRO A 282 18.00 0.95 16.41
C PRO A 282 17.93 -0.43 15.76
N TYR A 283 18.13 -0.50 14.44
CA TYR A 283 18.29 -1.78 13.76
C TYR A 283 19.55 -2.52 14.22
N GLY A 284 20.58 -1.77 14.64
CA GLY A 284 21.90 -2.29 14.99
C GLY A 284 22.76 -2.65 13.77
N LEU A 285 22.35 -2.20 12.59
CA LEU A 285 23.05 -2.26 11.32
C LEU A 285 22.57 -1.10 10.44
N LEU A 286 23.25 -0.88 9.32
CA LEU A 286 22.77 0.04 8.30
C LEU A 286 21.45 -0.47 7.71
N GLY A 287 20.38 0.32 7.85
CA GLY A 287 19.14 0.13 7.12
C GLY A 287 18.58 1.47 6.65
N PHE A 288 18.16 1.58 5.39
CA PHE A 288 17.65 2.83 4.82
C PHE A 288 16.88 2.52 3.55
N SER A 289 16.22 3.49 2.94
CA SER A 289 15.40 3.28 1.75
C SER A 289 14.36 2.15 1.98
N ASN A 290 13.83 2.06 3.20
CA ASN A 290 12.77 1.13 3.58
C ASN A 290 11.55 1.36 2.69
N VAL A 291 11.10 0.35 1.96
CA VAL A 291 9.88 0.44 1.13
C VAL A 291 8.78 -0.44 1.70
N ALA A 292 9.14 -1.66 2.09
CA ALA A 292 8.22 -2.60 2.70
C ALA A 292 7.57 -2.03 3.97
N ARG A 293 6.25 -2.19 4.08
CA ARG A 293 5.45 -1.90 5.27
C ARG A 293 5.67 -3.00 6.32
N PRO A 294 5.83 -2.65 7.60
CA PRO A 294 5.88 -3.65 8.67
C PRO A 294 4.55 -4.34 8.86
N VAL A 295 4.58 -5.57 9.36
CA VAL A 295 3.37 -6.31 9.80
C VAL A 295 3.44 -6.59 11.29
N VAL A 296 2.28 -6.78 11.92
CA VAL A 296 2.15 -6.90 13.38
C VAL A 296 1.42 -8.20 13.71
N GLY A 297 1.86 -8.87 14.77
CA GLY A 297 1.20 -10.04 15.33
C GLY A 297 2.07 -10.70 16.40
N HIS A 298 1.49 -11.59 17.21
CA HIS A 298 2.22 -12.31 18.27
C HIS A 298 2.98 -11.38 19.25
N GLY A 299 2.46 -10.17 19.49
CA GLY A 299 3.12 -9.16 20.33
C GLY A 299 4.42 -8.59 19.73
N MET A 300 4.62 -8.74 18.42
CA MET A 300 5.79 -8.29 17.68
C MET A 300 5.44 -7.42 16.46
N ILE A 301 6.41 -6.61 16.04
CA ILE A 301 6.44 -5.88 14.77
C ILE A 301 7.54 -6.47 13.91
N TYR A 302 7.22 -6.89 12.69
CA TYR A 302 8.17 -7.44 11.73
C TYR A 302 8.57 -6.37 10.71
N VAL A 303 9.85 -6.01 10.71
CA VAL A 303 10.37 -4.83 10.00
C VAL A 303 11.48 -5.24 9.03
N PRO A 304 11.27 -5.13 7.70
CA PRO A 304 12.36 -5.21 6.74
C PRO A 304 13.25 -3.97 6.80
N THR A 305 14.56 -4.16 6.92
CA THR A 305 15.50 -3.06 7.17
C THR A 305 15.86 -2.26 5.93
N CYS A 306 15.94 -2.91 4.75
CA CYS A 306 16.31 -2.36 3.43
C CYS A 306 17.53 -1.41 3.45
N PHE A 307 18.06 -0.87 2.36
CA PHE A 307 18.60 -1.46 1.16
C PHE A 307 20.00 -2.02 1.45
N MET A 308 20.75 -2.43 0.42
CA MET A 308 22.04 -3.14 0.51
C MET A 308 21.86 -4.56 1.04
N LYS A 309 21.81 -4.73 2.36
CA LYS A 309 21.67 -6.03 3.02
C LYS A 309 20.29 -6.15 3.65
N GLY A 310 19.33 -6.69 2.89
CA GLY A 310 17.97 -6.90 3.37
C GLY A 310 17.91 -7.90 4.53
N GLU A 311 17.55 -7.40 5.71
CA GLU A 311 17.24 -8.19 6.90
C GLU A 311 15.75 -8.02 7.26
N VAL A 312 15.22 -8.91 8.09
CA VAL A 312 13.92 -8.71 8.77
C VAL A 312 14.14 -8.79 10.26
N LEU A 313 13.69 -7.77 10.99
CA LEU A 313 13.73 -7.74 12.45
C LEU A 313 12.36 -8.12 12.99
N ALA A 314 12.32 -8.95 14.03
CA ALA A 314 11.14 -9.06 14.89
C ALA A 314 11.37 -8.28 16.17
N ILE A 315 10.47 -7.33 16.43
CA ILE A 315 10.57 -6.40 17.54
C ILE A 315 9.42 -6.66 18.49
N ARG A 316 9.70 -7.26 19.64
CA ARG A 316 8.69 -7.53 20.67
C ARG A 316 8.32 -6.23 21.35
N TYR A 317 7.03 -5.93 21.40
CA TYR A 317 6.48 -4.77 22.13
C TYR A 317 5.58 -5.19 23.30
N GLN A 318 5.00 -6.40 23.26
CA GLN A 318 4.14 -6.90 24.33
C GLN A 318 4.95 -7.63 25.40
N GLY A 319 4.56 -7.44 26.66
CA GLY A 319 5.22 -8.09 27.81
C GLY A 319 6.64 -7.58 28.09
N VAL A 320 7.01 -6.43 27.53
CA VAL A 320 8.31 -5.79 27.73
C VAL A 320 8.12 -4.31 28.05
N PRO A 321 8.97 -3.70 28.89
CA PRO A 321 8.84 -2.29 29.24
C PRO A 321 9.10 -1.35 28.06
N LYS A 322 9.95 -1.77 27.12
CA LYS A 322 10.26 -1.05 25.89
C LYS A 322 10.42 -2.04 24.73
N PRO A 323 9.96 -1.69 23.51
CA PRO A 323 10.17 -2.54 22.36
C PRO A 323 11.64 -2.89 22.13
N LYS A 324 11.93 -4.15 21.79
CA LYS A 324 13.28 -4.64 21.55
C LYS A 324 13.32 -5.70 20.45
N VAL A 325 14.41 -5.74 19.69
CA VAL A 325 14.67 -6.82 18.72
C VAL A 325 14.82 -8.14 19.48
N VAL A 326 14.07 -9.18 19.09
CA VAL A 326 14.13 -10.51 19.70
C VAL A 326 14.72 -11.58 18.79
N TRP A 327 14.57 -11.42 17.48
CA TRP A 327 15.28 -12.22 16.49
C TRP A 327 15.43 -11.42 15.19
N ARG A 328 16.31 -11.90 14.30
CA ARG A 328 16.50 -11.34 12.96
C ARG A 328 16.72 -12.41 11.91
N LEU A 329 16.11 -12.24 10.73
CA LEU A 329 16.55 -12.90 9.52
C LEU A 329 17.70 -12.09 8.93
N SER A 330 18.92 -12.61 9.03
CA SER A 330 20.15 -11.86 8.71
C SER A 330 20.47 -11.75 7.22
N ARG A 331 19.76 -12.49 6.35
CA ARG A 331 19.97 -12.50 4.89
C ARG A 331 18.66 -12.78 4.15
N GLY A 332 18.52 -12.14 3.00
CA GLY A 332 17.44 -12.45 2.05
C GLY A 332 16.12 -11.75 2.35
N GLY A 333 16.07 -10.85 3.33
CA GLY A 333 14.89 -10.03 3.61
C GLY A 333 14.44 -9.21 2.39
N PRO A 334 13.14 -8.98 2.22
CA PRO A 334 12.61 -8.24 1.08
C PRO A 334 12.98 -6.76 1.16
N LYS A 335 13.13 -6.11 -0.01
CA LYS A 335 13.39 -4.67 -0.11
C LYS A 335 12.08 -3.92 -0.40
N MET A 336 11.30 -4.40 -1.38
CA MET A 336 10.00 -3.80 -1.74
C MET A 336 8.79 -4.56 -1.20
N PRO A 337 8.66 -5.88 -1.41
CA PRO A 337 7.46 -6.60 -0.96
C PRO A 337 7.36 -6.61 0.57
N SER A 338 6.18 -6.31 1.09
CA SER A 338 5.96 -6.33 2.54
C SER A 338 5.69 -7.76 3.02
N PRO A 339 6.14 -8.17 4.22
CA PRO A 339 5.86 -9.50 4.77
C PRO A 339 4.35 -9.82 4.83
N LEU A 340 4.01 -11.09 5.02
CA LEU A 340 2.64 -11.53 5.28
C LEU A 340 2.65 -12.52 6.44
N LEU A 341 1.96 -12.18 7.53
CA LEU A 341 1.80 -13.09 8.67
C LEU A 341 0.50 -13.88 8.48
N VAL A 342 0.55 -15.22 8.46
CA VAL A 342 -0.65 -16.08 8.43
C VAL A 342 -0.50 -17.12 9.51
N GLY A 343 -1.40 -17.12 10.50
CA GLY A 343 -1.26 -18.00 11.67
C GLY A 343 0.03 -17.71 12.43
N ASN A 344 0.87 -18.72 12.62
CA ASN A 344 2.17 -18.61 13.29
C ASN A 344 3.33 -18.40 12.31
N GLU A 345 3.03 -18.26 11.03
CA GLU A 345 4.02 -18.31 9.96
C GLU A 345 4.17 -16.92 9.29
N LEU A 346 5.41 -16.47 9.17
CA LEU A 346 5.78 -15.26 8.46
C LEU A 346 6.27 -15.61 7.06
N TYR A 347 5.51 -15.20 6.04
CA TYR A 347 5.83 -15.39 4.63
C TYR A 347 6.51 -14.16 4.06
N LEU A 348 7.59 -14.39 3.33
CA LEU A 348 8.39 -13.37 2.67
C LEU A 348 8.57 -13.76 1.21
N VAL A 349 8.60 -12.77 0.32
CA VAL A 349 9.17 -12.91 -1.02
C VAL A 349 10.07 -11.71 -1.25
N ASN A 350 11.34 -11.93 -1.56
CA ASN A 350 12.23 -10.81 -1.87
C ASN A 350 12.20 -10.45 -3.36
N ASP A 351 12.77 -9.31 -3.68
CA ASP A 351 12.75 -8.70 -5.01
C ASP A 351 13.33 -9.60 -6.12
N ALA A 352 14.19 -10.56 -5.75
CA ALA A 352 14.82 -11.53 -6.64
C ALA A 352 14.10 -12.90 -6.68
N GLY A 353 12.88 -12.96 -6.14
CA GLY A 353 12.02 -14.13 -6.23
C GLY A 353 12.38 -15.26 -5.26
N ILE A 354 13.08 -14.97 -4.17
CA ILE A 354 13.23 -15.97 -3.10
C ILE A 354 12.03 -15.86 -2.16
N ALA A 355 11.17 -16.87 -2.18
CA ALA A 355 10.09 -17.04 -1.23
C ALA A 355 10.59 -17.78 0.01
N MET A 356 10.12 -17.39 1.19
CA MET A 356 10.48 -18.00 2.47
C MET A 356 9.27 -18.08 3.37
N CYS A 357 9.26 -19.09 4.25
CA CYS A 357 8.37 -19.18 5.39
C CYS A 357 9.20 -19.37 6.65
N LEU A 358 8.90 -18.56 7.66
CA LEU A 358 9.56 -18.59 8.95
C LEU A 358 8.51 -18.79 10.03
N ASP A 359 8.88 -19.44 11.14
CA ASP A 359 8.13 -19.32 12.38
C ASP A 359 8.21 -17.87 12.85
N ALA A 360 7.05 -17.23 13.03
CA ALA A 360 6.98 -15.81 13.32
C ALA A 360 7.46 -15.46 14.74
N GLN A 361 7.50 -16.41 15.66
CA GLN A 361 7.92 -16.17 17.05
C GLN A 361 9.41 -16.34 17.26
N THR A 362 10.03 -17.27 16.54
CA THR A 362 11.43 -17.67 16.72
C THR A 362 12.33 -17.20 15.57
N GLY A 363 11.77 -16.98 14.38
CA GLY A 363 12.52 -16.71 13.16
C GLY A 363 13.14 -17.96 12.52
N GLU A 364 12.80 -19.16 13.00
CA GLU A 364 13.24 -20.42 12.41
C GLU A 364 12.68 -20.56 10.99
N MET A 365 13.54 -20.90 10.02
CA MET A 365 13.14 -21.05 8.62
C MET A 365 12.54 -22.43 8.37
N HIS A 366 11.28 -22.49 7.96
CA HIS A 366 10.63 -23.75 7.56
C HIS A 366 11.00 -24.15 6.13
N TRP A 367 10.99 -23.19 5.20
CA TRP A 367 11.41 -23.42 3.83
C TRP A 367 11.88 -22.13 3.16
N ARG A 368 12.65 -22.32 2.09
CA ARG A 368 13.15 -21.25 1.22
C ARG A 368 13.26 -21.76 -0.21
N GLU A 369 12.51 -21.14 -1.11
CA GLU A 369 12.38 -21.59 -2.49
C GLU A 369 12.54 -20.44 -3.48
N ARG A 370 12.97 -20.77 -4.70
CA ARG A 370 13.10 -19.80 -5.79
C ARG A 370 11.88 -19.84 -6.70
N ILE A 371 11.22 -18.70 -6.80
CA ILE A 371 10.28 -18.36 -7.86
C ILE A 371 11.07 -17.54 -8.88
N ASN A 372 11.22 -18.03 -10.11
CA ASN A 372 12.07 -17.41 -11.14
C ASN A 372 11.46 -16.12 -11.72
N ALA A 373 11.27 -15.12 -10.86
CA ALA A 373 10.59 -13.87 -11.14
C ALA A 373 11.11 -12.74 -10.25
N GLN A 374 10.72 -11.50 -10.56
CA GLN A 374 11.06 -10.33 -9.76
C GLN A 374 9.82 -9.73 -9.12
N PHE A 375 9.93 -9.27 -7.88
CA PHE A 375 8.77 -8.84 -7.09
C PHE A 375 8.88 -7.36 -6.67
N SER A 376 7.71 -6.72 -6.61
CA SER A 376 7.49 -5.41 -6.00
C SER A 376 6.17 -5.40 -5.26
N ALA A 377 5.14 -6.01 -5.86
CA ALA A 377 3.85 -6.20 -5.22
C ALA A 377 3.98 -7.01 -3.92
N SER A 378 3.17 -6.65 -2.95
CA SER A 378 3.13 -7.37 -1.69
C SER A 378 2.23 -8.60 -1.76
N PRO A 379 2.57 -9.70 -1.06
CA PRO A 379 1.71 -10.87 -0.91
C PRO A 379 0.33 -10.52 -0.35
N THR A 380 -0.70 -11.22 -0.82
CA THR A 380 -2.08 -11.13 -0.33
C THR A 380 -2.56 -12.50 0.13
N TYR A 381 -3.19 -12.58 1.30
CA TYR A 381 -3.85 -13.80 1.79
C TYR A 381 -5.35 -13.71 1.52
N ALA A 382 -5.92 -14.71 0.87
CA ALA A 382 -7.37 -14.79 0.65
C ALA A 382 -7.79 -16.25 0.50
N ASP A 383 -8.96 -16.62 1.02
CA ASP A 383 -9.57 -17.94 0.78
C ASP A 383 -8.60 -19.12 1.05
N GLY A 384 -7.80 -19.02 2.12
CA GLY A 384 -6.83 -20.04 2.49
C GLY A 384 -5.59 -20.13 1.59
N LYS A 385 -5.30 -19.11 0.77
CA LYS A 385 -4.23 -19.10 -0.23
C LYS A 385 -3.40 -17.82 -0.14
N ILE A 386 -2.13 -17.91 -0.54
CA ILE A 386 -1.22 -16.77 -0.63
C ILE A 386 -0.97 -16.47 -2.11
N TYR A 387 -1.18 -15.22 -2.50
CA TYR A 387 -1.03 -14.75 -3.87
C TYR A 387 0.21 -13.87 -3.99
N LEU A 388 1.14 -14.28 -4.85
CA LEU A 388 2.40 -13.58 -5.11
C LEU A 388 2.42 -13.10 -6.55
N CYS A 389 2.20 -11.80 -6.77
CA CYS A 389 2.22 -11.20 -8.10
C CYS A 389 3.61 -10.63 -8.42
N ASP A 390 4.17 -11.04 -9.55
CA ASP A 390 5.48 -10.58 -9.99
C ASP A 390 5.40 -9.34 -10.90
N ARG A 391 6.54 -8.75 -11.23
CA ARG A 391 6.63 -7.58 -12.11
C ARG A 391 6.29 -7.85 -13.57
N LYS A 392 6.04 -9.09 -13.99
CA LYS A 392 5.72 -9.43 -15.39
C LYS A 392 4.27 -9.88 -15.55
N GLY A 393 3.43 -9.63 -14.55
CA GLY A 393 2.01 -9.98 -14.59
C GLY A 393 1.72 -11.45 -14.27
N ALA A 394 2.73 -12.24 -13.88
CA ALA A 394 2.51 -13.58 -13.39
C ALA A 394 2.06 -13.55 -11.92
N THR A 395 1.23 -14.50 -11.53
CA THR A 395 0.88 -14.71 -10.12
C THR A 395 1.10 -16.17 -9.74
N THR A 396 1.93 -16.39 -8.73
CA THR A 396 2.09 -17.70 -8.09
C THR A 396 1.17 -17.79 -6.88
N VAL A 397 0.32 -18.81 -6.85
CA VAL A 397 -0.59 -19.07 -5.73
C VAL A 397 -0.03 -20.19 -4.89
N LEU A 398 0.15 -19.95 -3.59
CA LEU A 398 0.69 -20.91 -2.64
C LEU A 398 -0.38 -21.36 -1.66
N LYS A 399 -0.26 -22.61 -1.21
CA LYS A 399 -0.92 -23.07 0.02
C LYS A 399 -0.07 -22.61 1.22
N PRO A 400 -0.64 -21.92 2.22
CA PRO A 400 0.04 -21.69 3.48
C PRO A 400 0.43 -23.02 4.15
N GLY A 401 1.60 -23.05 4.77
CA GLY A 401 2.10 -24.15 5.58
C GLY A 401 3.62 -24.18 5.68
N LYS A 402 4.10 -25.10 6.53
CA LYS A 402 5.53 -25.35 6.77
C LYS A 402 6.25 -26.09 5.62
N SER A 403 5.56 -26.35 4.52
CA SER A 403 6.12 -26.90 3.28
C SER A 403 5.74 -26.02 2.10
N TYR A 404 6.67 -25.78 1.18
CA TYR A 404 6.38 -25.04 -0.04
C TYR A 404 5.44 -25.85 -0.96
N LYS A 405 4.24 -25.32 -1.23
CA LYS A 405 3.27 -25.95 -2.15
C LYS A 405 2.62 -24.91 -3.03
N VAL A 406 2.94 -24.96 -4.33
CA VAL A 406 2.25 -24.18 -5.36
C VAL A 406 0.91 -24.82 -5.65
N LEU A 407 -0.13 -23.98 -5.76
CA LEU A 407 -1.49 -24.36 -6.13
C LEU A 407 -1.83 -23.98 -7.56
N ALA A 408 -1.31 -22.85 -8.04
CA ALA A 408 -1.54 -22.38 -9.41
C ALA A 408 -0.45 -21.39 -9.84
N HIS A 409 -0.27 -21.29 -11.16
CA HIS A 409 0.44 -20.22 -11.83
C HIS A 409 -0.51 -19.55 -12.81
N ASN A 410 -0.58 -18.23 -12.74
CA ASN A 410 -1.44 -17.41 -13.56
C ASN A 410 -0.60 -16.39 -14.32
N GLN A 411 -1.08 -15.96 -15.49
CA GLN A 411 -0.43 -14.94 -16.29
C GLN A 411 -1.47 -13.96 -16.83
N LEU A 412 -1.23 -12.67 -16.62
CA LEU A 412 -1.93 -11.58 -17.29
C LEU A 412 -0.96 -10.85 -18.21
N ASP A 413 -1.49 -10.29 -19.29
CA ASP A 413 -0.80 -9.36 -20.15
C ASP A 413 -0.68 -7.98 -19.46
N GLY A 414 0.12 -7.10 -20.05
CA GLY A 414 0.24 -5.72 -19.61
C GLY A 414 1.31 -5.54 -18.54
N GLY A 415 2.47 -5.06 -19.01
CA GLY A 415 3.61 -4.48 -18.28
C GLY A 415 3.83 -4.81 -16.79
N GLU A 416 4.42 -3.84 -16.08
CA GLU A 416 4.87 -4.08 -14.72
C GLU A 416 3.73 -4.12 -13.69
N HIS A 417 3.64 -5.19 -12.89
CA HIS A 417 2.69 -5.29 -11.78
C HIS A 417 3.38 -5.03 -10.42
N LYS A 418 3.14 -3.83 -9.87
CA LYS A 418 3.72 -3.37 -8.59
C LYS A 418 2.68 -3.13 -7.50
N ALA A 419 1.42 -2.93 -7.86
CA ALA A 419 0.32 -2.81 -6.92
C ALA A 419 0.05 -4.14 -6.22
N SER A 420 -0.48 -4.11 -5.00
CA SER A 420 -0.95 -5.32 -4.33
C SER A 420 -2.37 -5.65 -4.81
N LEU A 421 -2.80 -6.91 -4.68
CA LEU A 421 -4.16 -7.30 -5.04
C LEU A 421 -5.17 -6.60 -4.12
N THR A 422 -6.29 -6.15 -4.71
CA THR A 422 -7.38 -5.53 -3.96
C THR A 422 -8.64 -6.38 -4.11
N PRO A 423 -9.29 -6.87 -3.05
CA PRO A 423 -10.54 -7.60 -3.17
C PRO A 423 -11.69 -6.68 -3.59
N TYR A 424 -12.63 -7.23 -4.34
CA TYR A 424 -13.92 -6.60 -4.66
C TYR A 424 -14.98 -7.69 -4.82
N GLY A 425 -15.88 -7.83 -3.84
CA GLY A 425 -16.74 -9.00 -3.74
C GLY A 425 -15.91 -10.30 -3.73
N LYS A 426 -16.29 -11.29 -4.54
CA LYS A 426 -15.55 -12.57 -4.71
C LYS A 426 -14.51 -12.52 -5.86
N SER A 427 -13.92 -11.35 -6.10
CA SER A 427 -12.97 -11.10 -7.19
C SER A 427 -11.81 -10.23 -6.71
N PHE A 428 -10.73 -10.20 -7.48
CA PHE A 428 -9.62 -9.26 -7.29
C PHE A 428 -9.66 -8.17 -8.35
N LEU A 429 -9.38 -6.94 -7.94
CA LEU A 429 -8.90 -5.87 -8.79
C LEU A 429 -7.38 -5.96 -8.86
N VAL A 430 -6.87 -6.09 -10.08
CA VAL A 430 -5.45 -6.32 -10.36
C VAL A 430 -4.97 -5.18 -11.26
N ARG A 431 -4.08 -4.34 -10.74
CA ARG A 431 -3.54 -3.18 -11.46
C ARG A 431 -2.15 -3.48 -11.99
N THR A 432 -2.01 -3.45 -13.31
CA THR A 432 -0.72 -3.40 -13.99
C THR A 432 -0.36 -1.96 -14.36
N GLU A 433 0.77 -1.76 -15.02
CA GLU A 433 1.21 -0.43 -15.47
C GLU A 433 0.20 0.22 -16.44
N GLU A 434 -0.43 -0.56 -17.31
CA GLU A 434 -1.28 -0.03 -18.39
C GLU A 434 -2.78 -0.31 -18.18
N ALA A 435 -3.12 -1.31 -17.37
CA ALA A 435 -4.49 -1.81 -17.26
C ALA A 435 -4.88 -2.16 -15.82
N ILE A 436 -6.18 -2.16 -15.58
CA ILE A 436 -6.80 -2.80 -14.42
C ILE A 436 -7.70 -3.94 -14.91
N TYR A 437 -7.65 -5.03 -14.18
CA TYR A 437 -8.47 -6.21 -14.40
C TYR A 437 -9.39 -6.42 -13.21
N ARG A 438 -10.57 -6.98 -13.46
CA ARG A 438 -11.34 -7.67 -12.43
C ARG A 438 -11.27 -9.17 -12.67
N ILE A 439 -10.57 -9.86 -11.79
CA ILE A 439 -10.34 -11.31 -11.84
C ILE A 439 -11.33 -11.99 -10.90
N GLY A 440 -12.31 -12.69 -11.45
CA GLY A 440 -13.38 -13.34 -10.72
C GLY A 440 -13.97 -14.50 -11.52
N ARG A 441 -14.60 -15.45 -10.83
CA ARG A 441 -15.33 -16.53 -11.51
C ARG A 441 -16.47 -15.91 -12.31
N LYS A 442 -16.53 -16.20 -13.61
CA LYS A 442 -17.65 -15.80 -14.47
C LYS A 442 -18.89 -16.62 -14.15
#